data_AF-A0A6S6RPI9-F1
#
_entry.id   AF-A0A6S6RPI9-F1
#
_cell.length_a   1.000
_cell.length_b   1.000
_cell.length_c   1.000
_cell.angle_alpha   90.00
_cell.angle_beta   90.00
_cell.angle_gamma   90.00
#
_symmetry.space_group_name_H-M   'P 1'
#
loop_
_entity.id
_entity.type
_entity.pdbx_description
1 polymer ?
#
loop_
_entity_poly.entity_id
_entity_poly.type
_entity_poly.pdbx_seq_one_letter_code
_entity_poly.pdbx_strand_id
1 'polypeptide(L)'
;MQQKTTKDPIKNEANNGLKNNRCTLAIARSNDPHSATAQFFINVVDNDFLNFRSEQQNGLDYCVFGEVVERMDIVDKIKAVETGRSDLHQDVPVEDVIIKRLTNNCKLWQSYLLLTYI
;
A
#
# COMPACT_ATOMS: atom_id res chain seq x y z
N MET A 1 -0.30 1.86 19.24
CA MET A 1 0.28 2.47 18.02
C MET A 1 0.09 3.99 18.04
N GLN A 2 1.08 4.79 17.63
CA GLN A 2 0.91 6.25 17.45
C GLN A 2 0.80 6.60 15.96
N GLN A 3 -0.28 7.29 15.58
CA GLN A 3 -0.47 7.74 14.21
C GLN A 3 0.54 8.85 13.89
N LYS A 4 1.22 8.72 12.75
CA LYS A 4 2.10 9.78 12.24
C LYS A 4 1.26 10.96 11.78
N THR A 5 1.78 12.18 11.96
CA THR A 5 1.18 13.38 11.35
C THR A 5 1.20 13.23 9.82
N THR A 6 0.05 13.39 9.18
CA THR A 6 -0.13 13.28 7.73
C THR A 6 -0.63 14.59 7.13
N LYS A 7 -0.59 14.67 5.80
CA LYS A 7 -1.30 15.70 5.03
C LYS A 7 -2.80 15.37 4.94
N ASP A 8 -3.54 16.25 4.27
CA ASP A 8 -4.95 16.06 3.97
C ASP A 8 -5.21 14.74 3.22
N PRO A 9 -6.40 14.14 3.42
CA PRO A 9 -6.78 12.92 2.71
C PRO A 9 -6.85 13.09 1.18
N ILE A 10 -6.68 11.98 0.46
CA ILE A 10 -6.73 11.94 -1.00
C ILE A 10 -8.01 11.27 -1.50
N LYS A 11 -8.42 11.63 -2.73
CA LYS A 11 -9.51 10.96 -3.43
C LYS A 11 -9.15 9.49 -3.68
N ASN A 12 -10.15 8.62 -3.67
CA ASN A 12 -9.97 7.21 -4.00
C ASN A 12 -9.87 7.05 -5.51
N GLU A 13 -8.81 6.40 -5.97
CA GLU A 13 -8.52 6.12 -7.38
C GLU A 13 -8.63 4.62 -7.72
N ALA A 14 -9.36 3.83 -6.93
CA ALA A 14 -9.49 2.38 -7.15
C ALA A 14 -10.20 2.02 -8.47
N ASN A 15 -10.92 2.94 -9.09
CA ASN A 15 -11.44 2.79 -10.45
C ASN A 15 -10.34 3.03 -11.52
N ASN A 16 -9.18 2.39 -11.35
CA ASN A 16 -8.04 2.46 -12.27
C ASN A 16 -7.80 1.13 -13.03
N GLY A 17 -8.63 0.11 -12.78
CA GLY A 17 -8.54 -1.22 -13.40
C GLY A 17 -7.50 -2.16 -12.78
N LEU A 18 -6.73 -1.71 -11.79
CA LEU A 18 -5.77 -2.54 -11.07
C LEU A 18 -6.47 -3.38 -10.00
N LYS A 19 -6.01 -4.62 -9.84
CA LYS A 19 -6.56 -5.59 -8.89
C LYS A 19 -5.63 -5.78 -7.70
N ASN A 20 -6.20 -6.01 -6.52
CA ASN A 20 -5.55 -6.34 -5.26
C ASN A 20 -5.03 -7.78 -5.26
N ASN A 21 -4.22 -8.11 -6.26
CA ASN A 21 -3.57 -9.41 -6.40
C ASN A 21 -2.33 -9.47 -5.52
N ARG A 22 -1.80 -10.68 -5.29
CA ARG A 22 -0.53 -10.90 -4.59
C ARG A 22 0.57 -10.00 -5.17
N CYS A 23 1.42 -9.49 -4.29
CA CYS A 23 2.51 -8.55 -4.56
C CYS A 23 2.07 -7.10 -4.83
N THR A 24 0.78 -6.77 -4.90
CA THR A 24 0.36 -5.37 -5.11
C THR A 24 0.37 -4.55 -3.82
N LEU A 25 0.60 -3.23 -3.95
CA LEU A 25 0.51 -2.25 -2.88
C LEU A 25 -0.77 -1.43 -3.04
N ALA A 26 -1.54 -1.30 -1.96
CA ALA A 26 -2.77 -0.51 -1.93
C ALA A 26 -2.83 0.41 -0.72
N ILE A 27 -3.57 1.52 -0.85
CA ILE A 27 -3.66 2.55 0.19
C ILE A 27 -4.72 2.17 1.21
N ALA A 28 -4.37 2.17 2.49
CA ALA A 28 -5.31 1.93 3.59
C ALA A 28 -6.13 3.19 3.90
N ARG A 29 -7.37 2.99 4.35
CA ARG A 29 -8.32 4.06 4.68
C ARG A 29 -9.26 3.63 5.80
N SER A 30 -10.06 4.57 6.28
CA SER A 30 -11.21 4.31 7.15
C SER A 30 -12.44 3.90 6.31
N ASN A 31 -13.60 3.88 6.94
CA ASN A 31 -14.87 3.62 6.25
C ASN A 31 -15.22 4.70 5.22
N ASP A 32 -14.70 5.92 5.36
CA ASP A 32 -14.82 6.94 4.34
C ASP A 32 -13.89 6.63 3.15
N PRO A 33 -14.42 6.44 1.93
CA PRO A 33 -13.63 6.16 0.73
C PRO A 33 -12.52 7.18 0.47
N HIS A 34 -12.72 8.45 0.82
CA HIS A 34 -11.80 9.55 0.55
C HIS A 34 -10.92 9.91 1.76
N SER A 35 -10.76 9.00 2.72
CA SER A 35 -9.98 9.23 3.94
C SER A 35 -8.53 8.73 3.88
N ALA A 36 -8.08 8.28 2.72
CA ALA A 36 -6.74 7.72 2.52
C ALA A 36 -5.67 8.80 2.76
N THR A 37 -4.63 8.49 3.54
CA THR A 37 -3.53 9.43 3.83
C THR A 37 -2.16 8.81 3.52
N ALA A 38 -1.49 8.21 4.51
CA ALA A 38 -0.11 7.70 4.38
C ALA A 38 0.03 6.20 4.65
N GLN A 39 -1.03 5.54 5.14
CA GLN A 39 -0.99 4.11 5.43
C GLN A 39 -1.21 3.31 4.16
N PHE A 40 -0.45 2.23 3.98
CA PHE A 40 -0.58 1.31 2.86
C PHE A 40 -0.41 -0.12 3.35
N PHE A 41 -0.87 -1.08 2.56
CA PHE A 41 -0.66 -2.50 2.80
C PHE A 41 -0.14 -3.19 1.53
N ILE A 42 0.49 -4.35 1.73
CA ILE A 42 0.96 -5.22 0.65
C ILE A 42 0.06 -6.46 0.62
N ASN A 43 -0.50 -6.76 -0.54
CA ASN A 43 -1.29 -7.97 -0.75
C ASN A 43 -0.37 -9.20 -0.78
N VAL A 44 -0.53 -10.10 0.19
CA VAL A 44 0.24 -11.36 0.30
C VAL A 44 -0.44 -12.56 -0.35
N VAL A 45 -1.69 -12.38 -0.78
CA VAL A 45 -2.55 -13.30 -1.53
C VAL A 45 -3.45 -12.47 -2.46
N ASP A 46 -4.17 -13.11 -3.38
CA ASP A 46 -5.16 -12.42 -4.22
C ASP A 46 -6.43 -12.10 -3.41
N ASN A 47 -6.76 -10.81 -3.29
CA ASN A 47 -7.86 -10.30 -2.47
C ASN A 47 -8.94 -9.65 -3.34
N ASP A 48 -9.66 -10.45 -4.13
CA ASP A 48 -10.68 -9.95 -5.08
C ASP A 48 -11.84 -9.18 -4.44
N PHE A 49 -12.07 -9.36 -3.13
CA PHE A 49 -13.08 -8.63 -2.38
C PHE A 49 -12.71 -7.17 -2.11
N LEU A 50 -11.41 -6.81 -2.23
CA LEU A 50 -10.91 -5.44 -2.09
C LEU A 50 -10.91 -4.66 -3.42
N ASN A 51 -11.25 -5.32 -4.53
CA ASN A 51 -11.26 -4.68 -5.85
C ASN A 51 -12.45 -3.75 -6.03
N PHE A 52 -12.23 -2.65 -6.76
CA PHE A 52 -13.31 -1.80 -7.23
C PHE A 52 -14.28 -2.59 -8.11
N ARG A 53 -15.59 -2.45 -7.83
CA ARG A 53 -16.67 -3.12 -8.58
C ARG A 53 -17.63 -2.13 -9.21
N SER A 54 -18.02 -1.09 -8.48
CA SER A 54 -18.87 -0.02 -8.97
C SER A 54 -18.83 1.20 -8.06
N GLU A 55 -19.14 2.37 -8.59
CA GLU A 55 -19.25 3.62 -7.80
C GLU A 55 -20.41 3.60 -6.80
N GLN A 56 -21.39 2.72 -6.99
CA GLN A 56 -22.55 2.57 -6.11
C GLN A 56 -22.23 1.72 -4.87
N GLN A 57 -21.17 0.91 -4.95
CA GLN A 57 -20.73 0.06 -3.86
C GLN A 57 -19.77 0.84 -2.96
N ASN A 58 -20.33 1.81 -2.22
CA ASN A 58 -19.59 2.70 -1.33
C ASN A 58 -18.63 1.94 -0.41
N GLY A 59 -17.33 2.02 -0.69
CA GLY A 59 -16.31 1.93 0.35
C GLY A 59 -15.87 0.54 0.77
N LEU A 60 -15.88 -0.46 -0.11
CA LEU A 60 -15.17 -1.74 0.10
C LEU A 60 -13.88 -1.87 -0.73
N ASP A 61 -13.65 -0.93 -1.62
CA ASP A 61 -12.57 -0.95 -2.60
C ASP A 61 -11.30 -0.24 -2.11
N TYR A 62 -10.16 -0.71 -2.60
CA TYR A 62 -8.84 -0.19 -2.24
C TYR A 62 -7.99 0.07 -3.49
N CYS A 63 -7.48 1.29 -3.59
CA CYS A 63 -6.67 1.74 -4.72
C CYS A 63 -5.29 1.10 -4.68
N VAL A 64 -5.02 0.24 -5.67
CA VAL A 64 -3.68 -0.26 -5.97
C VAL A 64 -2.90 0.81 -6.71
N PHE A 65 -1.67 1.07 -6.27
CA PHE A 65 -0.80 2.10 -6.84
C PHE A 65 0.61 1.60 -7.20
N GLY A 66 0.92 0.34 -6.90
CA GLY A 66 2.22 -0.24 -7.19
C GLY A 66 2.28 -1.74 -6.92
N GLU A 67 3.45 -2.32 -7.15
CA GLU A 67 3.71 -3.74 -6.91
C GLU A 67 5.14 -3.98 -6.40
N VAL A 68 5.32 -5.07 -5.67
CA VAL A 68 6.61 -5.59 -5.22
C VAL A 68 7.22 -6.37 -6.38
N VAL A 69 8.15 -5.72 -7.11
CA VAL A 69 8.86 -6.34 -8.24
C VAL A 69 10.02 -7.24 -7.81
N GLU A 70 10.59 -6.99 -6.64
CA GLU A 70 11.74 -7.72 -6.10
C GLU A 70 11.56 -7.98 -4.60
N ARG A 71 12.17 -9.05 -4.10
CA ARG A 71 12.24 -9.39 -2.67
C ARG A 71 10.89 -9.65 -1.98
N MET A 72 9.95 -10.26 -2.71
CA MET A 72 8.70 -10.76 -2.11
C MET A 72 8.94 -11.78 -0.99
N ASP A 73 10.08 -12.47 -0.98
CA ASP A 73 10.50 -13.37 0.11
C ASP A 73 10.60 -12.66 1.46
N ILE A 74 10.95 -11.36 1.48
CA ILE A 74 11.01 -10.55 2.69
C ILE A 74 9.59 -10.23 3.18
N VAL A 75 8.67 -9.95 2.25
CA VAL A 75 7.25 -9.74 2.58
C VAL A 75 6.64 -11.01 3.17
N ASP A 76 6.92 -12.17 2.58
CA ASP A 76 6.45 -13.47 3.08
C ASP A 76 6.99 -13.76 4.50
N LYS A 77 8.25 -13.39 4.79
CA LYS A 77 8.81 -13.49 6.15
C LYS A 77 8.11 -12.56 7.15
N ILE A 78 7.82 -11.33 6.74
CA ILE A 78 7.10 -10.35 7.58
C ILE A 78 5.69 -10.85 7.91
N LYS A 79 5.00 -11.46 6.94
CA LYS A 79 3.66 -12.05 7.16
C LYS A 79 3.67 -13.13 8.25
N ALA A 80 4.77 -13.86 8.41
CA ALA A 80 4.87 -15.01 9.30
C ALA A 80 5.37 -14.67 10.71
N VAL A 81 5.62 -13.39 11.02
CA VAL A 81 6.05 -12.98 12.37
C VAL A 81 4.95 -13.21 13.40
N GLU A 82 5.36 -13.41 14.65
CA GLU A 82 4.42 -13.53 15.76
C GLU A 82 3.68 -12.20 15.97
N THR A 83 2.36 -12.27 16.09
CA THR A 83 1.50 -11.12 16.34
C THR A 83 0.75 -11.28 17.66
N GLY A 84 0.44 -10.14 18.28
CA GLY A 84 -0.34 -10.05 19.49
C GLY A 84 -1.30 -8.88 19.43
N ARG A 85 -1.76 -8.45 20.62
CA ARG A 85 -2.64 -7.30 20.79
C ARG A 85 -1.87 -6.14 21.39
N SER A 86 -2.07 -4.94 20.84
CA SER A 86 -1.56 -3.68 21.39
C SER A 86 -2.72 -2.70 21.51
N ASP A 87 -3.13 -2.40 22.75
CA ASP A 87 -4.29 -1.57 23.08
C ASP A 87 -5.60 -2.07 22.40
N LEU A 88 -6.15 -1.26 21.50
CA LEU A 88 -7.34 -1.55 20.70
C LEU A 88 -7.02 -2.24 19.37
N HIS A 89 -5.73 -2.43 19.05
CA HIS A 89 -5.29 -3.03 17.80
C HIS A 89 -4.96 -4.51 17.98
N GLN A 90 -5.51 -5.32 17.07
CA GLN A 90 -5.18 -6.74 16.92
C GLN A 90 -4.12 -6.90 15.81
N ASP A 91 -3.48 -8.06 15.75
CA ASP A 91 -2.49 -8.42 14.74
C ASP A 91 -1.27 -7.48 14.67
N VAL A 92 -0.85 -6.97 15.82
CA VAL A 92 0.36 -6.14 15.93
C VAL A 92 1.57 -7.05 16.13
N PRO A 93 2.64 -6.96 15.31
CA PRO A 93 3.84 -7.74 15.51
C PRO A 93 4.40 -7.60 16.94
N VAL A 94 4.81 -8.72 17.55
CA VAL A 94 5.45 -8.73 18.87
C VAL A 94 6.82 -8.05 18.80
N GLU A 95 7.57 -8.33 17.72
CA GLU A 95 8.79 -7.62 17.37
C GLU A 95 8.52 -6.56 16.30
N ASP A 96 9.01 -5.33 16.50
CA ASP A 96 8.76 -4.21 15.60
C ASP A 96 9.31 -4.45 14.19
N VAL A 97 8.43 -4.39 13.19
CA VAL A 97 8.80 -4.40 11.77
C VAL A 97 8.96 -2.95 11.28
N ILE A 98 10.20 -2.46 11.25
CA ILE A 98 10.51 -1.04 10.98
C ILE A 98 11.04 -0.84 9.55
N ILE A 99 10.34 -0.01 8.77
CA ILE A 99 10.88 0.54 7.52
C ILE A 99 11.90 1.62 7.87
N LYS A 100 13.19 1.28 7.80
CA LYS A 100 14.29 2.18 8.20
C LYS A 100 14.53 3.32 7.23
N ARG A 101 14.37 3.06 5.93
CA ARG A 101 14.65 4.04 4.86
C ARG A 101 13.86 3.71 3.60
N LEU A 102 13.37 4.75 2.94
CA LEU A 102 12.84 4.68 1.58
C LEU A 102 13.82 5.40 0.65
N THR A 103 14.10 4.79 -0.51
CA THR A 103 14.98 5.37 -1.53
C THR A 103 14.22 5.38 -2.85
N ASN A 104 14.11 6.56 -3.47
CA ASN A 104 13.46 6.69 -4.77
C ASN A 104 14.48 6.48 -5.87
N ASN A 105 14.49 5.29 -6.48
CA ASN A 105 15.26 4.99 -7.69
C ASN A 105 14.45 5.32 -8.95
N CYS A 106 13.86 6.52 -9.00
CA CYS A 106 13.00 6.94 -10.10
C CYS A 106 13.80 7.00 -11.41
N LYS A 107 13.70 5.96 -12.24
CA LYS A 107 14.34 5.88 -13.56
C LYS A 107 13.68 6.81 -14.61
N LEU A 108 12.53 7.41 -14.31
CA LEU A 108 11.79 8.27 -15.24
C LEU A 108 12.52 9.58 -15.61
N TRP A 109 13.56 9.97 -14.87
CA TRP A 109 14.35 11.18 -15.15
C TRP A 109 15.73 10.91 -15.76
N GLN A 110 16.22 9.67 -15.73
CA GLN A 110 17.55 9.36 -16.29
C GLN A 110 17.56 9.21 -17.81
N SER A 111 16.41 8.87 -18.42
CA SER A 111 16.32 8.68 -19.87
C SER A 111 16.17 9.98 -20.67
N TYR A 112 15.69 11.07 -20.03
CA TYR A 112 15.49 12.36 -20.70
C TYR A 112 16.75 13.25 -20.71
N LEU A 113 17.74 12.98 -19.85
CA LEU A 113 18.99 13.75 -19.81
C LEU A 113 20.00 13.38 -20.92
N LEU A 114 19.76 12.28 -21.65
CA LEU A 114 20.63 11.81 -22.75
C LEU A 114 20.14 12.21 -24.16
N LEU A 115 18.95 12.81 -24.29
CA LEU A 115 18.35 13.13 -25.60
C LEU A 115 18.43 14.62 -26.00
N THR A 116 19.01 15.49 -25.17
CA THR A 116 19.24 16.92 -25.49
C THR A 116 20.72 17.30 -25.64
N TYR A 117 21.61 16.32 -25.78
CA TYR A 117 23.00 16.54 -26.18
C TYR A 117 23.31 15.78 -27.49
N ILE A 118 22.61 16.16 -28.56
CA ILE A 118 23.11 16.12 -29.95
C ILE A 118 22.72 17.44 -30.60
#